data_AF-S3MV44-F1
#
_entry.id   AF-S3MV44-F1
#
_cell.length_a   1.000
_cell.length_b   1.000
_cell.length_c   1.000
_cell.angle_alpha   90.00
_cell.angle_beta   90.00
_cell.angle_gamma   90.00
#
_symmetry.space_group_name_H-M   'P 1'
#
loop_
_entity.id
_entity.type
_entity.pdbx_description
1 polymer ?
#
loop_
_entity_poly.entity_id
_entity_poly.type
_entity_poly.pdbx_seq_one_letter_code
_entity_poly.pdbx_strand_id
1 'polypeptide(L)'
;MTTGRIWNIPNILTLARIALIPVFLLVAYWPPAIGVGGHEGGMTRHLILTAIFVVAALTDWFDGYLARTLNQTSAFGRFLDPVADKLMVATALIVLVQWRPSIAMAFAAVVIISREITVSALREWMAELGARTSVAVSAIGKYKTAFQMIAITVFLLNWKPLDQLAYALLYTAVVLTLWSMFIYLRAAWPYLKQP
;
A
#
# COMPACT_ATOMS: atom_id res chain seq x y z
N MET A 1 1.43 -31.50 -9.13
CA MET A 1 1.37 -30.09 -9.58
C MET A 1 -0.05 -29.82 -10.07
N THR A 2 -0.92 -29.34 -9.20
CA THR A 2 -2.27 -28.93 -9.62
C THR A 2 -2.12 -27.67 -10.46
N THR A 3 -2.53 -27.74 -11.72
CA THR A 3 -2.68 -26.60 -12.63
C THR A 3 -3.65 -25.62 -11.97
N GLY A 4 -3.09 -24.66 -11.22
CA GLY A 4 -3.88 -23.69 -10.48
C GLY A 4 -4.70 -22.88 -11.46
N ARG A 5 -6.03 -23.08 -11.47
CA ARG A 5 -6.95 -22.25 -12.25
C ARG A 5 -6.65 -20.79 -11.92
N ILE A 6 -6.33 -20.00 -12.96
CA ILE A 6 -6.13 -18.55 -12.87
C ILE A 6 -7.41 -17.88 -12.33
N TRP A 7 -8.57 -18.45 -12.66
CA TRP A 7 -9.88 -18.06 -12.15
C TRP A 7 -10.18 -18.76 -10.83
N ASN A 8 -9.63 -18.23 -9.75
CA ASN A 8 -9.98 -18.58 -8.37
C ASN A 8 -10.38 -17.32 -7.60
N ILE A 9 -11.07 -17.48 -6.47
CA ILE A 9 -11.60 -16.36 -5.69
C ILE A 9 -10.49 -15.37 -5.28
N PRO A 10 -9.33 -15.81 -4.74
CA PRO A 10 -8.24 -14.90 -4.39
C PRO A 10 -7.74 -14.06 -5.56
N ASN A 11 -7.47 -14.68 -6.72
CA ASN A 11 -6.96 -13.97 -7.90
C ASN A 11 -7.98 -12.94 -8.44
N ILE A 12 -9.27 -13.25 -8.39
CA ILE A 12 -10.33 -12.32 -8.82
C ILE A 12 -10.34 -11.09 -7.91
N LEU A 13 -10.16 -11.27 -6.60
CA LEU A 13 -10.07 -10.15 -5.65
C LEU A 13 -8.84 -9.28 -5.92
N THR A 14 -7.67 -9.87 -6.20
CA THR A 14 -6.45 -9.13 -6.56
C THR A 14 -6.64 -8.34 -7.86
N LEU A 15 -7.21 -8.96 -8.89
CA LEU A 15 -7.50 -8.28 -10.16
C LEU A 15 -8.53 -7.16 -9.99
N ALA A 16 -9.56 -7.38 -9.16
CA ALA A 16 -10.53 -6.36 -8.81
C ALA A 16 -9.86 -5.17 -8.12
N ARG A 17 -8.89 -5.40 -7.20
CA ARG A 17 -8.11 -4.33 -6.56
C ARG A 17 -7.33 -3.51 -7.58
N ILE A 18 -6.66 -4.16 -8.53
CA ILE A 18 -5.94 -3.47 -9.61
C ILE A 18 -6.92 -2.62 -10.44
N ALA A 19 -8.09 -3.15 -10.77
CA ALA A 19 -9.13 -2.42 -11.48
C ALA A 19 -9.74 -1.27 -10.66
N LEU A 20 -9.69 -1.32 -9.32
CA LEU A 20 -10.12 -0.21 -8.46
C LEU A 20 -9.17 0.99 -8.51
N ILE A 21 -7.91 0.83 -8.90
CA ILE A 21 -6.94 1.94 -8.98
C ILE A 21 -7.38 3.02 -10.00
N PRO A 22 -7.69 2.70 -11.27
CA PRO A 22 -8.19 3.70 -12.20
C PRO A 22 -9.54 4.27 -11.76
N VAL A 23 -10.42 3.47 -11.14
CA VAL A 23 -11.69 3.97 -10.57
C VAL A 23 -11.41 4.97 -9.45
N PHE A 24 -10.48 4.68 -8.56
CA PHE A 24 -10.05 5.57 -7.48
C PHE A 24 -9.53 6.90 -8.04
N LEU A 25 -8.69 6.87 -9.07
CA LEU A 25 -8.20 8.07 -9.76
C LEU A 25 -9.34 8.85 -10.44
N LEU A 26 -10.27 8.18 -11.12
CA LEU A 26 -11.42 8.82 -11.75
C LEU A 26 -12.32 9.51 -10.73
N VAL A 27 -12.54 8.91 -9.56
CA VAL A 27 -13.32 9.54 -8.48
C VAL A 27 -12.53 10.69 -7.85
N ALA A 28 -11.21 10.55 -7.68
CA ALA A 28 -10.36 11.62 -7.16
C ALA A 28 -10.39 12.84 -8.08
N TYR A 29 -10.24 12.63 -9.39
CA TYR A 29 -10.17 13.69 -10.39
C TYR A 29 -11.48 13.91 -11.16
N TRP A 30 -12.62 13.45 -10.63
CA TRP A 30 -13.94 13.61 -11.26
C TRP A 30 -14.22 15.10 -11.58
N PRO A 31 -15.01 15.44 -12.63
CA PRO A 31 -15.00 16.72 -13.35
C PRO A 31 -14.96 18.07 -12.65
N PRO A 32 -15.38 18.27 -11.39
CA PRO A 32 -15.05 19.53 -10.70
C PRO A 32 -13.51 19.76 -10.54
N ALA A 33 -12.68 18.72 -10.75
CA ALA A 33 -11.23 18.75 -10.55
C ALA A 33 -10.37 18.94 -11.83
N ILE A 34 -10.95 18.93 -13.03
CA ILE A 34 -10.22 19.11 -14.32
C ILE A 34 -10.20 20.56 -14.82
N GLY A 35 -10.55 21.52 -13.97
CA GLY A 35 -10.67 22.94 -14.34
C GLY A 35 -12.07 23.36 -14.79
N VAL A 36 -13.07 22.47 -14.70
CA VAL A 36 -14.49 22.79 -14.93
C VAL A 36 -15.20 22.95 -13.58
N GLY A 37 -14.99 24.12 -12.94
CA GLY A 37 -15.82 24.60 -11.83
C GLY A 37 -15.79 23.79 -10.52
N GLY A 38 -15.06 24.32 -9.52
CA GLY A 38 -15.29 24.03 -8.10
C GLY A 38 -14.41 22.93 -7.48
N HIS A 39 -13.31 23.33 -6.83
CA HIS A 39 -12.53 22.46 -5.92
C HIS A 39 -13.28 22.04 -4.64
N GLU A 40 -14.58 22.32 -4.55
CA GLU A 40 -15.48 21.87 -3.49
C GLU A 40 -16.05 20.48 -3.87
N GLY A 41 -15.18 19.47 -3.96
CA GLY A 41 -15.69 18.10 -4.02
C GLY A 41 -16.39 17.81 -2.70
N GLY A 42 -17.73 17.77 -2.72
CA GLY A 42 -18.54 17.60 -1.52
C GLY A 42 -18.11 16.38 -0.70
N MET A 43 -18.48 16.36 0.58
CA MET A 43 -18.16 15.28 1.54
C MET A 43 -18.38 13.88 0.95
N THR A 44 -19.39 13.71 0.08
CA THR A 44 -19.68 12.49 -0.68
C THR A 44 -18.48 11.95 -1.45
N ARG A 45 -17.69 12.80 -2.13
CA ARG A 45 -16.49 12.35 -2.89
C ARG A 45 -15.46 11.75 -1.94
N HIS A 46 -15.19 12.44 -0.84
CA HIS A 46 -14.24 12.00 0.18
C HIS A 46 -14.68 10.68 0.82
N LEU A 47 -15.98 10.52 1.08
CA LEU A 47 -16.56 9.26 1.57
C LEU A 47 -16.40 8.13 0.55
N ILE A 48 -16.68 8.36 -0.73
CA ILE A 48 -16.53 7.33 -1.78
C ILE A 48 -15.06 6.92 -1.91
N LEU A 49 -14.11 7.85 -1.96
CA LEU A 49 -12.68 7.54 -2.04
C LEU A 49 -12.18 6.76 -0.84
N THR A 50 -12.59 7.19 0.35
CA THR A 50 -12.27 6.50 1.60
C THR A 50 -12.84 5.09 1.57
N ALA A 51 -14.09 4.91 1.12
CA ALA A 51 -14.71 3.60 0.99
C ALA A 51 -13.97 2.71 -0.01
N ILE A 52 -13.62 3.21 -1.19
CA ILE A 52 -12.84 2.45 -2.20
C ILE A 52 -11.51 2.00 -1.60
N PHE A 53 -10.78 2.90 -0.95
CA PHE A 53 -9.49 2.59 -0.33
C PHE A 53 -9.62 1.55 0.79
N VAL A 54 -10.61 1.70 1.68
CA VAL A 54 -10.87 0.75 2.76
C VAL A 54 -11.29 -0.62 2.21
N VAL A 55 -12.15 -0.67 1.20
CA VAL A 55 -12.55 -1.93 0.55
C VAL A 55 -11.35 -2.59 -0.12
N ALA A 56 -10.50 -1.83 -0.82
CA ALA A 56 -9.28 -2.34 -1.41
C ALA A 56 -8.32 -2.94 -0.35
N ALA A 57 -8.19 -2.29 0.80
CA ALA A 57 -7.36 -2.75 1.92
C ALA A 57 -7.93 -3.99 2.61
N LEU A 58 -9.25 -4.03 2.84
CA LEU A 58 -9.91 -5.17 3.46
C LEU A 58 -9.92 -6.40 2.55
N THR A 59 -10.10 -6.20 1.24
CA THR A 59 -10.05 -7.31 0.26
C THR A 59 -8.64 -7.92 0.15
N ASP A 60 -7.58 -7.15 0.37
CA ASP A 60 -6.18 -7.66 0.43
C ASP A 60 -5.97 -8.60 1.61
N TRP A 61 -6.44 -8.18 2.78
CA TRP A 61 -6.37 -9.05 3.93
C TRP A 61 -7.23 -10.32 3.75
N PHE A 62 -8.40 -10.18 3.11
CA PHE A 62 -9.33 -11.27 2.91
C PHE A 62 -8.89 -12.27 1.85
N ASP A 63 -8.29 -11.83 0.73
CA ASP A 63 -7.77 -12.74 -0.29
C ASP A 63 -6.66 -13.64 0.26
N GLY A 64 -5.77 -13.09 1.10
CA GLY A 64 -4.70 -13.82 1.75
C GLY A 64 -5.21 -14.77 2.82
N TYR A 65 -6.34 -14.46 3.46
CA TYR A 65 -7.04 -15.39 4.35
C TYR A 65 -7.71 -16.53 3.58
N LEU A 66 -8.43 -16.22 2.51
CA LEU A 66 -9.10 -17.22 1.67
C LEU A 66 -8.10 -18.15 0.97
N ALA A 67 -6.99 -17.63 0.46
CA ALA A 67 -5.96 -18.44 -0.18
C ALA A 67 -5.38 -19.50 0.77
N ARG A 68 -5.21 -19.15 2.06
CA ARG A 68 -4.75 -20.07 3.12
C ARG A 68 -5.81 -21.07 3.52
N THR A 69 -7.05 -20.63 3.70
CA THR A 69 -8.16 -21.48 4.17
C THR A 69 -8.65 -22.45 3.08
N LEU A 70 -8.67 -22.01 1.81
CA LEU A 70 -9.15 -22.79 0.68
C LEU A 70 -8.05 -23.62 0.00
N ASN A 71 -6.78 -23.49 0.43
CA ASN A 71 -5.62 -24.07 -0.27
C ASN A 71 -5.55 -23.73 -1.77
N GLN A 72 -6.13 -22.60 -2.15
CA GLN A 72 -6.18 -22.10 -3.52
C GLN A 72 -5.07 -21.07 -3.73
N THR A 73 -3.85 -21.55 -3.97
CA THR A 73 -2.73 -20.67 -4.34
C THR A 73 -2.37 -20.87 -5.81
N SER A 74 -2.15 -19.76 -6.53
CA SER A 74 -1.70 -19.78 -7.92
C SER A 74 -0.38 -19.02 -8.06
N ALA A 75 0.46 -19.39 -9.03
CA ALA A 75 1.70 -18.66 -9.30
C ALA A 75 1.42 -17.21 -9.73
N PHE A 76 0.37 -17.02 -10.54
CA PHE A 76 -0.06 -15.72 -11.02
C PHE A 76 -0.53 -14.78 -9.89
N GLY A 77 -1.40 -15.27 -8.99
CA GLY A 77 -1.86 -14.50 -7.84
C GLY A 77 -0.70 -14.10 -6.93
N ARG A 78 0.19 -15.04 -6.59
CA ARG A 78 1.38 -14.75 -5.76
C ARG A 78 2.29 -13.66 -6.34
N PHE A 79 2.32 -13.51 -7.66
CA PHE A 79 3.07 -12.44 -8.33
C PHE A 79 2.31 -11.10 -8.29
N LEU A 80 0.99 -11.11 -8.51
CA LEU A 80 0.19 -9.88 -8.53
C LEU A 80 -0.09 -9.30 -7.14
N ASP A 81 -0.29 -10.11 -6.10
CA ASP A 81 -0.67 -9.62 -4.76
C ASP A 81 0.31 -8.55 -4.23
N PRO A 82 1.64 -8.78 -4.25
CA PRO A 82 2.61 -7.80 -3.74
C PRO A 82 2.73 -6.54 -4.61
N VAL A 83 2.23 -6.58 -5.84
CA VAL A 83 2.22 -5.44 -6.77
C VAL A 83 0.96 -4.60 -6.53
N ALA A 84 -0.21 -5.25 -6.50
CA ALA A 84 -1.50 -4.60 -6.32
C ALA A 84 -1.58 -3.81 -4.99
N ASP A 85 -1.08 -4.38 -3.90
CA ASP A 85 -1.03 -3.76 -2.57
C ASP A 85 -0.30 -2.40 -2.61
N LYS A 86 0.91 -2.38 -3.17
CA LYS A 86 1.75 -1.17 -3.22
C LYS A 86 1.22 -0.11 -4.17
N LEU A 87 0.62 -0.52 -5.28
CA LEU A 87 0.11 0.43 -6.27
C LEU A 87 -1.07 1.24 -5.71
N MET A 88 -2.00 0.62 -4.97
CA MET A 88 -3.13 1.34 -4.37
C MET A 88 -2.64 2.37 -3.35
N VAL A 89 -1.72 1.98 -2.46
CA VAL A 89 -1.11 2.87 -1.48
C VAL A 89 -0.36 4.02 -2.14
N ALA A 90 0.49 3.73 -3.13
CA ALA A 90 1.27 4.75 -3.83
C ALA A 90 0.35 5.74 -4.55
N THR A 91 -0.71 5.24 -5.20
CA THR A 91 -1.72 6.06 -5.87
C THR A 91 -2.41 7.00 -4.88
N ALA A 92 -2.84 6.48 -3.73
CA ALA A 92 -3.47 7.30 -2.69
C ALA A 92 -2.52 8.39 -2.15
N LEU A 93 -1.26 8.04 -1.90
CA LEU A 93 -0.25 9.02 -1.46
C LEU A 93 0.01 10.10 -2.51
N ILE A 94 0.10 9.75 -3.79
CA ILE A 94 0.27 10.73 -4.89
C ILE A 94 -0.90 11.71 -4.94
N VAL A 95 -2.14 11.21 -4.87
CA VAL A 95 -3.34 12.05 -4.80
C VAL A 95 -3.29 12.97 -3.57
N LEU A 96 -2.90 12.45 -2.41
CA LEU A 96 -2.80 13.23 -1.18
C LEU A 96 -1.70 14.31 -1.23
N VAL A 97 -0.57 14.04 -1.89
CA VAL A 97 0.49 15.04 -2.11
C VAL A 97 -0.03 16.23 -2.90
N GLN A 98 -0.84 15.98 -3.94
CA GLN A 98 -1.44 17.06 -4.73
C GLN A 98 -2.52 17.82 -3.94
N TRP A 99 -3.37 17.12 -3.19
CA TRP A 99 -4.48 17.73 -2.46
C TRP A 99 -4.05 18.47 -1.20
N ARG A 100 -2.95 18.04 -0.58
CA ARG A 100 -2.38 18.63 0.64
C ARG A 100 -0.90 18.95 0.41
N PRO A 101 -0.58 19.91 -0.48
CA PRO A 101 0.78 20.21 -0.87
C PRO A 101 1.55 20.78 0.32
N SER A 102 2.34 19.91 0.94
CA SER A 102 3.22 20.25 2.06
C SER A 102 4.50 19.44 1.94
N ILE A 103 5.61 20.02 2.41
CA ILE A 103 6.92 19.35 2.43
C ILE A 103 6.81 18.04 3.21
N ALA A 104 6.07 18.05 4.33
CA ALA A 104 5.84 16.87 5.15
C ALA A 104 5.14 15.73 4.37
N MET A 105 4.06 16.02 3.64
CA MET A 105 3.33 15.02 2.86
C MET A 105 4.19 14.48 1.72
N ALA A 106 4.87 15.35 0.97
CA ALA A 106 5.76 14.95 -0.12
C ALA A 106 6.91 14.05 0.39
N PHE A 107 7.56 14.46 1.48
CA PHE A 107 8.63 13.69 2.11
C PHE A 107 8.13 12.32 2.58
N ALA A 108 6.98 12.27 3.27
CA ALA A 108 6.40 11.02 3.74
C ALA A 108 6.05 10.08 2.57
N ALA A 109 5.45 10.59 1.50
CA ALA A 109 5.11 9.81 0.31
C ALA A 109 6.35 9.21 -0.35
N VAL A 110 7.40 10.02 -0.56
CA VAL A 110 8.68 9.54 -1.12
C VAL A 110 9.27 8.45 -0.24
N VAL A 111 9.41 8.67 1.07
CA VAL A 111 9.99 7.69 1.99
C VAL A 111 9.22 6.37 1.98
N ILE A 112 7.89 6.44 2.04
CA ILE A 112 7.04 5.24 2.06
C ILE A 112 7.15 4.47 0.74
N ILE A 113 6.98 5.15 -0.40
CA ILE A 113 7.00 4.52 -1.73
C ILE A 113 8.39 3.94 -2.03
N SER A 114 9.45 4.73 -1.85
CA SER A 114 10.83 4.27 -2.09
C SER A 114 11.15 3.05 -1.25
N ARG A 115 10.78 3.05 0.04
CA ARG A 115 11.01 1.90 0.91
C ARG A 115 10.23 0.67 0.44
N GLU A 116 8.96 0.82 0.08
CA GLU A 116 8.14 -0.32 -0.39
C GLU A 116 8.75 -1.00 -1.61
N ILE A 117 9.34 -0.23 -2.53
CA ILE A 117 10.08 -0.75 -3.67
C ILE A 117 11.39 -1.43 -3.19
N THR A 118 12.22 -0.72 -2.43
CA THR A 118 13.54 -1.22 -1.97
C THR A 118 13.44 -2.50 -1.17
N VAL A 119 12.57 -2.56 -0.16
CA VAL A 119 12.43 -3.75 0.69
C VAL A 119 11.85 -4.92 -0.09
N SER A 120 11.03 -4.67 -1.10
CA SER A 120 10.49 -5.73 -1.95
C SER A 120 11.56 -6.35 -2.83
N ALA A 121 12.34 -5.52 -3.52
CA ALA A 121 13.47 -5.96 -4.31
C ALA A 121 14.49 -6.71 -3.45
N LEU A 122 14.81 -6.18 -2.26
CA LEU A 122 15.73 -6.81 -1.32
C LEU A 122 15.24 -8.19 -0.88
N ARG A 123 13.95 -8.33 -0.54
CA ARG A 123 13.39 -9.63 -0.13
C ARG A 123 13.36 -10.64 -1.26
N GLU A 124 13.11 -10.21 -2.48
CA GLU A 124 13.10 -11.06 -3.67
C GLU A 124 14.50 -11.59 -3.97
N TRP A 125 15.49 -10.69 -4.07
CA TRP A 125 16.89 -11.05 -4.23
C TRP A 125 17.41 -11.98 -3.12
N MET A 126 17.07 -11.69 -1.86
CA MET A 126 17.45 -12.55 -0.73
C MET A 126 16.76 -13.92 -0.75
N ALA A 127 15.57 -14.02 -1.35
CA ALA A 127 14.91 -15.31 -1.55
C ALA A 127 15.61 -16.17 -2.60
N GLU A 128 16.16 -15.54 -3.66
CA GLU A 128 16.97 -16.22 -4.68
C GLU A 128 18.27 -16.79 -4.10
N LEU A 129 18.89 -16.09 -3.15
CA LEU A 129 20.08 -16.56 -2.43
C LEU A 129 19.80 -17.64 -1.38
N GLY A 130 18.55 -18.11 -1.23
CA GLY A 130 18.16 -19.06 -0.19
C GLY A 130 18.13 -18.49 1.23
N ALA A 131 18.38 -17.18 1.39
CA ALA A 131 18.43 -16.47 2.67
C ALA A 131 17.07 -15.85 3.07
N ARG A 132 15.96 -16.42 2.58
CA ARG A 132 14.61 -15.85 2.75
C ARG A 132 14.21 -15.61 4.23
N THR A 133 14.74 -16.42 5.15
CA THR A 133 14.45 -16.34 6.59
C THR A 133 15.13 -15.17 7.29
N SER A 134 16.27 -14.67 6.78
CA SER A 134 16.98 -13.53 7.39
C SER A 134 16.25 -12.19 7.18
N VAL A 135 15.28 -12.16 6.27
CA VAL A 135 14.49 -10.98 5.89
C VAL A 135 13.01 -11.16 6.24
N ALA A 136 12.71 -11.97 7.27
CA ALA A 136 11.35 -12.22 7.72
C ALA A 136 10.61 -10.94 8.15
N VAL A 137 9.27 -10.96 8.06
CA VAL A 137 8.43 -9.81 8.41
C VAL A 137 8.58 -9.49 9.90
N SER A 138 9.19 -8.34 10.23
CA SER A 138 9.28 -7.87 11.60
C SER A 138 7.92 -7.37 12.09
N ALA A 139 7.65 -7.49 13.40
CA ALA A 139 6.45 -6.92 14.01
C ALA A 139 6.32 -5.41 13.73
N ILE A 140 7.45 -4.70 13.69
CA ILE A 140 7.56 -3.28 13.33
C ILE A 140 7.01 -3.03 11.92
N GLY A 141 7.29 -3.92 10.96
CA GLY A 141 6.73 -3.83 9.61
C GLY A 141 5.19 -3.93 9.59
N LYS A 142 4.58 -4.72 10.49
CA LYS A 142 3.11 -4.82 10.60
C LYS A 142 2.50 -3.54 11.17
N TYR A 143 3.08 -3.01 12.25
CA TYR A 143 2.62 -1.76 12.85
C TYR A 143 2.74 -0.61 11.86
N LYS A 144 3.88 -0.48 11.19
CA LYS A 144 4.09 0.51 10.12
C LYS A 144 2.93 0.53 9.13
N THR A 145 2.57 -0.62 8.56
CA THR A 145 1.49 -0.71 7.58
C THR A 145 0.15 -0.31 8.20
N ALA A 146 -0.16 -0.73 9.42
CA ALA A 146 -1.38 -0.31 10.11
C ALA A 146 -1.46 1.22 10.27
N PHE A 147 -0.42 1.85 10.80
CA PHE A 147 -0.35 3.32 10.95
C PHE A 147 -0.51 4.04 9.61
N GLN A 148 0.16 3.53 8.58
CA GLN A 148 0.10 4.08 7.23
C GLN A 148 -1.30 3.99 6.60
N MET A 149 -1.94 2.84 6.68
CA MET A 149 -3.28 2.63 6.12
C MET A 149 -4.32 3.49 6.84
N ILE A 150 -4.23 3.61 8.17
CA ILE A 150 -5.12 4.49 8.95
C ILE A 150 -4.86 5.96 8.59
N ALA A 151 -3.59 6.39 8.50
CA ALA A 151 -3.26 7.77 8.12
C ALA A 151 -3.86 8.14 6.76
N ILE A 152 -3.66 7.32 5.74
CA ILE A 152 -4.19 7.54 4.39
C ILE A 152 -5.72 7.60 4.43
N THR A 153 -6.37 6.66 5.12
CA THR A 153 -7.83 6.62 5.27
C THR A 153 -8.38 7.92 5.88
N VAL A 154 -7.77 8.40 6.97
CA VAL A 154 -8.19 9.63 7.63
C VAL A 154 -7.95 10.85 6.73
N PHE A 155 -6.83 10.92 6.01
CA PHE A 155 -6.58 12.01 5.06
C PHE A 155 -7.58 12.03 3.90
N LEU A 156 -7.96 10.86 3.35
CA LEU A 156 -8.94 10.75 2.27
C LEU A 156 -10.33 11.22 2.70
N LEU A 157 -10.70 10.98 3.97
CA LEU A 157 -11.96 11.46 4.55
C LEU A 157 -12.03 12.99 4.60
N ASN A 158 -10.88 13.67 4.61
CA ASN A 158 -10.73 15.13 4.58
C ASN A 158 -11.53 15.85 5.68
N TRP A 159 -11.64 15.23 6.86
CA TRP A 159 -12.37 15.79 7.98
C TRP A 159 -11.43 16.55 8.92
N LYS A 160 -11.51 17.89 8.87
CA LYS A 160 -10.59 18.81 9.58
C LYS A 160 -10.26 18.46 11.04
N PRO A 161 -11.22 18.05 11.90
CA PRO A 161 -10.90 17.71 13.30
C PRO A 161 -9.91 16.55 13.45
N LEU A 162 -9.79 15.68 12.44
CA LEU A 162 -8.88 14.54 12.46
C LEU A 162 -7.52 14.82 11.81
N ASP A 163 -7.28 16.02 11.29
CA ASP A 163 -6.04 16.34 10.56
C ASP A 163 -4.79 16.13 11.44
N GLN A 164 -4.81 16.58 12.70
CA GLN A 164 -3.69 16.41 13.62
C GLN A 164 -3.37 14.93 13.87
N LEU A 165 -4.42 14.11 14.03
CA LEU A 165 -4.29 12.67 14.17
C LEU A 165 -3.70 12.05 12.89
N ALA A 166 -4.17 12.46 11.72
CA ALA A 166 -3.68 11.96 10.44
C ALA A 166 -2.18 12.22 10.25
N TYR A 167 -1.71 13.43 10.58
CA TYR A 167 -0.28 13.76 10.55
C TYR A 167 0.52 12.98 11.60
N ALA A 168 0.00 12.83 12.82
CA ALA A 168 0.67 12.04 13.86
C ALA A 168 0.85 10.57 13.43
N LEU A 169 -0.19 9.98 12.84
CA LEU A 169 -0.14 8.62 12.28
C LEU A 169 0.85 8.52 11.11
N LEU A 170 0.87 9.52 10.22
CA LEU A 170 1.79 9.57 9.08
C LEU A 170 3.25 9.66 9.53
N TYR A 171 3.58 10.55 10.46
CA TYR A 171 4.93 10.66 11.01
C TYR A 171 5.35 9.37 11.71
N THR A 172 4.45 8.76 12.48
CA THR A 172 4.69 7.46 13.11
C THR A 172 4.97 6.39 12.04
N ALA A 173 4.18 6.35 10.97
CA ALA A 173 4.40 5.43 9.85
C ALA A 173 5.75 5.65 9.17
N VAL A 174 6.18 6.91 8.98
CA VAL A 174 7.49 7.25 8.39
C VAL A 174 8.63 6.78 9.30
N VAL A 175 8.57 7.05 10.61
CA VAL A 175 9.59 6.60 11.56
C VAL A 175 9.70 5.08 11.57
N LEU A 176 8.56 4.37 11.65
CA LEU A 176 8.54 2.90 11.60
C LEU A 176 9.02 2.37 10.24
N THR A 177 8.76 3.10 9.15
CA THR A 177 9.23 2.77 7.80
C THR A 177 10.76 2.77 7.75
N LEU A 178 11.38 3.87 8.19
CA LEU A 178 12.83 4.01 8.22
C LEU A 178 13.48 3.00 9.16
N TRP A 179 12.90 2.80 10.35
CA TRP A 179 13.40 1.82 11.30
C TRP A 179 13.36 0.39 10.74
N SER A 180 12.24 0.01 10.11
CA SER A 180 12.12 -1.30 9.46
C SER A 180 13.13 -1.46 8.32
N MET A 181 13.38 -0.41 7.55
CA MET A 181 14.35 -0.42 6.45
C MET A 181 15.76 -0.65 6.97
N PHE A 182 16.14 -0.01 8.07
CA PHE A 182 17.43 -0.23 8.71
C PHE A 182 17.62 -1.68 9.14
N ILE A 183 16.60 -2.30 9.76
CA ILE A 183 16.64 -3.72 10.15
C ILE A 183 16.88 -4.62 8.92
N TYR A 184 16.14 -4.37 7.83
CA TYR A 184 16.26 -5.16 6.62
C TYR A 184 17.61 -5.02 5.93
N LEU A 185 18.12 -3.79 5.80
CA LEU A 185 19.44 -3.54 5.20
C LEU A 185 20.55 -4.16 6.04
N ARG A 186 20.47 -4.06 7.37
CA ARG A 186 21.45 -4.68 8.27
C ARG A 186 21.47 -6.21 8.13
N ALA A 187 20.29 -6.83 7.97
CA ALA A 187 20.20 -8.28 7.75
C ALA A 187 20.75 -8.71 6.38
N ALA A 188 20.59 -7.89 5.34
CA ALA A 188 21.11 -8.16 4.00
C ALA A 188 22.60 -7.83 3.83
N TRP A 189 23.16 -6.97 4.68
CA TRP A 189 24.54 -6.48 4.59
C TRP A 189 25.62 -7.57 4.44
N PRO A 190 25.57 -8.72 5.14
CA PRO A 190 26.56 -9.79 4.97
C PRO A 190 26.51 -10.47 3.59
N TYR A 191 25.36 -10.44 2.92
CA TYR A 191 25.16 -11.03 1.60
C TYR A 191 25.55 -10.06 0.49
N LEU A 192 25.29 -8.75 0.69
CA LEU A 192 25.70 -7.70 -0.25
C LEU A 192 27.22 -7.55 -0.39
N LYS A 193 27.98 -8.04 0.59
CA LYS A 193 29.45 -8.00 0.59
C LYS A 193 30.10 -9.23 -0.03
N GLN A 194 29.33 -10.27 -0.38
CA GLN A 194 29.88 -11.45 -1.04
C GLN A 194 30.08 -11.13 -2.53
N PRO A 195 31.28 -11.42 -3.08
CA PRO A 195 31.62 -11.11 -4.47
C PRO A 195 30.82 -11.92 -5.49
#